data_AF-A0A730TED1-F1
#
_entry.id   AF-A0A730TED1-F1
#
_cell.length_a   1.000
_cell.length_b   1.000
_cell.length_c   1.000
_cell.angle_alpha   90.00
_cell.angle_beta   90.00
_cell.angle_gamma   90.00
#
_symmetry.space_group_name_H-M   'P 1'
#
loop_
_entity.id
_entity.type
_entity.pdbx_description
1 polymer ?
#
loop_
_entity_poly.entity_id
_entity_poly.type
_entity_poly.pdbx_seq_one_letter_code
_entity_poly.pdbx_strand_id
1 'polypeptide(L)'
;MSEDKLNQKEVRAGALHSSLSILLHTHYAIRLWEGRKTEKVSGDGKSRPGIISMPQVIARAGQATRDAERDNPWADMLLVRLEEALSQASEQIRQQVAGLEAVLNNIPGNIVISDIASSSPVNIGVFSSSPLGYRCVWLLVGYDELVMKAFHAFHYGLISRAQRDNILDTGGHAVRKVYGVAQSYKTVHATRQDILSGTEKGRVAVSRFGQPDPDIMSGKKRSVFSPPLK
;
A
#
# COMPACT_ATOMS: atom_id res chain seq x y z
N MET A 1 -45.71 21.04 -43.50
CA MET A 1 -44.27 21.37 -43.45
C MET A 1 -44.00 21.83 -42.03
N SER A 2 -43.84 20.91 -41.09
CA SER A 2 -42.58 20.20 -40.76
C SER A 2 -41.61 21.15 -40.07
N GLU A 3 -41.51 21.05 -38.74
CA GLU A 3 -40.24 21.17 -38.02
C GLU A 3 -40.46 20.67 -36.57
N ASP A 4 -40.52 19.35 -36.46
CA ASP A 4 -40.39 18.65 -35.19
C ASP A 4 -38.92 18.77 -34.79
N LYS A 5 -38.59 19.75 -33.93
CA LYS A 5 -37.26 19.88 -33.34
C LYS A 5 -37.06 18.71 -32.38
N LEU A 6 -36.58 17.59 -32.91
CA LEU A 6 -36.02 16.50 -32.12
C LEU A 6 -34.89 17.07 -31.28
N ASN A 7 -35.19 17.23 -30.00
CA ASN A 7 -34.23 17.48 -28.93
C ASN A 7 -33.24 16.30 -28.91
N GLN A 8 -32.11 16.45 -29.61
CA GLN A 8 -31.01 15.49 -29.57
C GLN A 8 -30.47 15.48 -28.13
N LYS A 9 -30.95 14.53 -27.35
CA LYS A 9 -30.45 14.24 -26.00
C LYS A 9 -28.98 13.84 -26.16
N GLU A 10 -28.06 14.70 -25.72
CA GLU A 10 -26.63 14.39 -25.76
C GLU A 10 -26.39 13.02 -25.07
N VAL A 11 -25.96 12.05 -25.86
CA VAL A 11 -25.59 10.72 -25.36
C VAL A 11 -24.21 10.86 -24.73
N ARG A 12 -24.17 11.28 -23.46
CA ARG A 12 -22.94 11.28 -22.65
C ARG A 12 -22.95 10.09 -21.71
N ALA A 13 -21.86 9.34 -21.69
CA ALA A 13 -21.66 8.28 -20.72
C ALA A 13 -21.62 8.87 -19.30
N GLY A 14 -22.24 8.17 -18.35
CA GLY A 14 -22.16 8.52 -16.92
C GLY A 14 -20.76 8.26 -16.33
N ALA A 15 -20.58 8.64 -15.06
CA ALA A 15 -19.32 8.38 -14.35
C ALA A 15 -19.05 6.88 -14.22
N LEU A 16 -17.80 6.47 -14.45
CA LEU A 16 -17.37 5.09 -14.21
C LEU A 16 -17.37 4.81 -12.71
N HIS A 17 -18.06 3.74 -12.30
CA HIS A 17 -18.07 3.26 -10.92
C HIS A 17 -17.60 1.81 -10.85
N SER A 18 -16.77 1.51 -9.86
CA SER A 18 -16.32 0.16 -9.53
C SER A 18 -16.14 0.06 -8.01
N SER A 19 -16.46 -1.10 -7.44
CA SER A 19 -16.11 -1.46 -6.06
C SER A 19 -15.01 -2.51 -6.07
N LEU A 20 -14.07 -2.39 -5.13
CA LEU A 20 -13.05 -3.42 -4.89
C LEU A 20 -13.38 -4.16 -3.59
N SER A 21 -13.38 -5.48 -3.65
CA SER A 21 -13.44 -6.35 -2.47
C SER A 21 -12.29 -7.33 -2.52
N ILE A 22 -11.70 -7.63 -1.36
CA ILE A 22 -10.63 -8.62 -1.19
C ILE A 22 -11.06 -9.69 -0.19
N LEU A 23 -10.47 -10.88 -0.32
CA LEU A 23 -10.56 -11.96 0.66
C LEU A 23 -9.20 -12.10 1.33
N LEU A 24 -9.14 -12.02 2.66
CA LEU A 24 -7.95 -12.33 3.44
C LEU A 24 -8.13 -13.66 4.16
N HIS A 25 -7.22 -14.58 3.90
CA HIS A 25 -7.30 -15.97 4.33
C HIS A 25 -6.49 -16.21 5.60
N THR A 26 -5.43 -15.45 5.84
CA THR A 26 -4.50 -15.70 6.94
C THR A 26 -4.63 -14.66 8.05
N HIS A 27 -4.54 -15.12 9.30
CA HIS A 27 -4.47 -14.21 10.46
C HIS A 27 -3.29 -13.23 10.40
N TYR A 28 -2.24 -13.55 9.63
CA TYR A 28 -1.09 -12.69 9.44
C TYR A 28 -1.43 -11.46 8.60
N ALA A 29 -2.11 -11.65 7.46
CA ALA A 29 -2.58 -10.53 6.64
C ALA A 29 -3.70 -9.75 7.34
N ILE A 30 -4.63 -10.44 8.02
CA ILE A 30 -5.70 -9.79 8.79
C ILE A 30 -5.13 -8.86 9.87
N ARG A 31 -4.09 -9.27 10.61
CA ARG A 31 -3.43 -8.40 11.59
C ARG A 31 -2.74 -7.19 10.98
N LEU A 32 -2.17 -7.32 9.78
CA LEU A 32 -1.61 -6.19 9.04
C LEU A 32 -2.70 -5.26 8.51
N TRP A 33 -3.87 -5.80 8.19
CA TRP A 33 -5.05 -5.02 7.85
C TRP A 33 -5.55 -4.21 9.04
N GLU A 34 -5.78 -4.86 10.19
CA GLU A 34 -6.37 -4.26 11.39
C GLU A 34 -5.40 -3.31 12.11
N GLY A 35 -4.10 -3.61 12.09
CA GLY A 35 -3.10 -2.96 12.93
C GLY A 35 -3.36 -3.21 14.42
N ARG A 36 -2.87 -2.32 15.28
CA ARG A 36 -3.11 -2.38 16.73
C ARG A 36 -3.30 -0.98 17.30
N LYS A 37 -4.41 -0.74 18.00
CA LYS A 37 -4.60 0.53 18.72
C LYS A 37 -3.63 0.60 19.90
N THR A 38 -3.24 1.83 20.28
CA THR A 38 -2.47 2.05 21.50
C THR A 38 -3.31 1.59 22.69
N GLU A 39 -2.81 0.60 23.43
CA GLU A 39 -3.43 0.15 24.68
C GLU A 39 -2.90 1.04 25.81
N LYS A 40 -3.77 1.89 26.35
CA LYS A 40 -3.51 2.55 27.63
C LYS A 40 -3.74 1.51 28.71
N VAL A 41 -2.66 1.02 29.33
CA VAL A 41 -2.77 0.19 30.53
C VAL A 41 -3.17 1.11 31.68
N SER A 42 -4.25 0.78 32.39
CA SER A 42 -4.60 1.44 33.65
C SER A 42 -3.63 0.96 34.74
N GLY A 43 -2.78 1.86 35.28
CA GLY A 43 -1.76 1.56 36.30
C GLY A 43 -0.33 1.91 35.84
N ASP A 44 0.69 1.44 36.57
CA ASP A 44 2.13 1.71 36.32
C ASP A 44 2.74 0.99 35.10
N GLY A 45 1.90 0.39 34.24
CA GLY A 45 2.34 -0.31 33.04
C GLY A 45 2.71 0.64 31.90
N LYS A 46 3.81 0.35 31.18
CA LYS A 46 4.17 1.09 29.97
C LYS A 46 3.12 0.86 28.88
N SER A 47 2.52 1.94 28.38
CA SER A 47 1.60 1.94 27.23
C SER A 47 2.27 1.27 26.03
N ARG A 48 1.57 0.31 25.40
CA ARG A 48 2.09 -0.36 24.20
C ARG A 48 1.87 0.55 23.00
N PRO A 49 2.91 0.86 22.21
CA PRO A 49 2.73 1.68 21.02
C PRO A 49 1.78 1.00 20.03
N GLY A 50 0.89 1.78 19.45
CA GLY A 50 0.02 1.33 18.37
C GLY A 50 0.80 0.93 17.12
N ILE A 51 0.24 0.01 16.36
CA ILE A 51 0.75 -0.43 15.05
C ILE A 51 -0.20 0.11 14.00
N ILE A 52 0.34 0.82 13.01
CA ILE A 52 -0.46 1.39 11.92
C ILE A 52 -1.17 0.28 11.13
N SER A 53 -2.43 0.52 10.78
CA SER A 53 -3.28 -0.41 10.04
C SER A 53 -3.22 -0.16 8.53
N MET A 54 -3.61 -1.15 7.71
CA MET A 54 -3.67 -0.95 6.25
C MET A 54 -4.61 0.21 5.86
N PRO A 55 -5.83 0.36 6.42
CA PRO A 55 -6.67 1.52 6.13
C PRO A 55 -5.99 2.86 6.44
N GLN A 56 -5.17 2.93 7.50
CA GLN A 56 -4.41 4.14 7.82
C GLN A 56 -3.31 4.41 6.78
N VAL A 57 -2.61 3.38 6.33
CA VAL A 57 -1.60 3.49 5.24
C VAL A 57 -2.27 3.98 3.94
N ILE A 58 -3.41 3.41 3.57
CA ILE A 58 -4.21 3.82 2.41
C ILE A 58 -4.61 5.30 2.54
N ALA A 59 -5.09 5.71 3.70
CA ALA A 59 -5.48 7.09 3.96
C ALA A 59 -4.28 8.07 3.85
N ARG A 60 -3.09 7.67 4.31
CA ARG A 60 -1.86 8.48 4.20
C ARG A 60 -1.40 8.62 2.75
N ALA A 61 -1.44 7.55 1.95
CA ALA A 61 -1.15 7.63 0.52
C ALA A 61 -2.12 8.57 -0.20
N GLY A 62 -3.42 8.49 0.12
CA GLY A 62 -4.44 9.41 -0.40
C GLY A 62 -4.20 10.86 0.02
N GLN A 63 -3.79 11.10 1.27
CA GLN A 63 -3.46 12.45 1.74
C GLN A 63 -2.25 13.02 1.00
N ALA A 64 -1.18 12.25 0.86
CA ALA A 64 0.00 12.68 0.11
C ALA A 64 -0.32 12.97 -1.35
N THR A 65 -1.19 12.17 -1.98
CA THR A 65 -1.64 12.41 -3.36
C THR A 65 -2.35 13.77 -3.47
N ARG A 66 -3.31 14.07 -2.59
CA ARG A 66 -3.99 15.37 -2.56
C ARG A 66 -3.07 16.54 -2.25
N ASP A 67 -2.06 16.33 -1.42
CA ASP A 67 -1.09 17.39 -1.11
C ASP A 67 -0.16 17.64 -2.31
N ALA A 68 0.25 16.59 -3.03
CA ALA A 68 1.01 16.71 -4.27
C ALA A 68 0.19 17.42 -5.38
N GLU A 69 -1.13 17.20 -5.46
CA GLU A 69 -2.05 17.94 -6.35
C GLU A 69 -2.06 19.45 -6.07
N ARG A 70 -1.69 19.83 -4.85
CA ARG A 70 -1.60 21.21 -4.36
C ARG A 70 -0.17 21.73 -4.34
N ASP A 71 0.69 21.14 -5.16
CA ASP A 71 2.09 21.54 -5.35
C ASP A 71 2.96 21.42 -4.07
N ASN A 72 2.69 20.42 -3.23
CA ASN A 72 3.53 20.13 -2.07
C ASN A 72 4.74 19.26 -2.46
N PRO A 73 5.99 19.76 -2.34
CA PRO A 73 7.17 18.99 -2.74
C PRO A 73 7.49 17.84 -1.78
N TRP A 74 7.22 17.94 -0.47
CA TRP A 74 7.43 16.84 0.47
C TRP A 74 6.43 15.70 0.25
N ALA A 75 5.23 16.02 -0.23
CA ALA A 75 4.25 15.02 -0.65
C ALA A 75 4.75 14.23 -1.86
N ASP A 76 5.29 14.90 -2.88
CA ASP A 76 5.91 14.23 -4.03
C ASP A 76 7.11 13.36 -3.61
N MET A 77 7.94 13.83 -2.67
CA MET A 77 9.03 13.01 -2.10
C MET A 77 8.52 11.73 -1.45
N LEU A 78 7.42 11.82 -0.69
CA LEU A 78 6.80 10.64 -0.09
C LEU A 78 6.28 9.69 -1.17
N LEU A 79 5.55 10.18 -2.15
CA LEU A 79 4.93 9.34 -3.18
C LEU A 79 6.00 8.56 -3.95
N VAL A 80 7.14 9.18 -4.28
CA VAL A 80 8.28 8.48 -4.88
C VAL A 80 8.81 7.38 -3.97
N ARG A 81 9.11 7.69 -2.71
CA ARG A 81 9.61 6.69 -1.75
C ARG A 81 8.62 5.54 -1.53
N LEU A 82 7.32 5.86 -1.51
CA LEU A 82 6.26 4.87 -1.33
C LEU A 82 6.18 3.96 -2.56
N GLU A 83 6.25 4.53 -3.76
CA GLU A 83 6.28 3.78 -5.02
C GLU A 83 7.48 2.82 -5.07
N GLU A 84 8.68 3.32 -4.76
CA GLU A 84 9.92 2.54 -4.74
C GLU A 84 9.83 1.39 -3.71
N ALA A 85 9.37 1.70 -2.49
CA ALA A 85 9.21 0.70 -1.44
C ALA A 85 8.17 -0.37 -1.80
N LEU A 86 7.06 0.02 -2.44
CA LEU A 86 6.05 -0.90 -2.95
C LEU A 86 6.63 -1.81 -4.02
N SER A 87 7.33 -1.25 -5.01
CA SER A 87 7.92 -2.04 -6.09
C SER A 87 8.94 -3.05 -5.57
N GLN A 88 9.79 -2.66 -4.62
CA GLN A 88 10.75 -3.56 -3.97
C GLN A 88 10.05 -4.67 -3.18
N ALA A 89 9.09 -4.31 -2.32
CA ALA A 89 8.38 -5.27 -1.48
C ALA A 89 7.53 -6.24 -2.31
N SER A 90 6.86 -5.76 -3.36
CA SER A 90 6.08 -6.59 -4.27
C SER A 90 6.96 -7.58 -5.03
N GLU A 91 8.14 -7.16 -5.50
CA GLU A 91 9.07 -8.07 -6.16
C GLU A 91 9.58 -9.14 -5.19
N GLN A 92 9.97 -8.75 -3.99
CA GLN A 92 10.43 -9.68 -2.96
C GLN A 92 9.36 -10.74 -2.63
N ILE A 93 8.11 -10.32 -2.42
CA ILE A 93 7.00 -11.26 -2.16
C ILE A 93 6.77 -12.17 -3.35
N ARG A 94 6.71 -11.63 -4.57
CA ARG A 94 6.51 -12.42 -5.80
C ARG A 94 7.58 -13.50 -5.96
N GLN A 95 8.85 -13.18 -5.71
CA GLN A 95 9.94 -14.16 -5.79
C GLN A 95 9.77 -15.28 -4.76
N GLN A 96 9.38 -14.97 -3.53
CA GLN A 96 9.15 -15.98 -2.50
C GLN A 96 7.93 -16.86 -2.81
N VAL A 97 6.86 -16.27 -3.35
CA VAL A 97 5.69 -17.01 -3.83
C VAL A 97 6.08 -18.00 -4.93
N ALA A 98 6.81 -17.54 -5.96
CA ALA A 98 7.27 -18.39 -7.04
C ALA A 98 8.19 -19.53 -6.54
N GLY A 99 9.05 -19.25 -5.55
CA GLY A 99 9.88 -20.26 -4.91
C GLY A 99 9.07 -21.35 -4.20
N LEU A 100 8.01 -20.99 -3.50
CA LEU A 100 7.11 -21.96 -2.86
C LEU A 100 6.27 -22.75 -3.86
N GLU A 101 5.85 -22.13 -4.96
CA GLU A 101 5.18 -22.83 -6.05
C GLU A 101 6.08 -23.87 -6.69
N ALA A 102 7.35 -23.55 -6.91
CA ALA A 102 8.34 -24.52 -7.39
C ALA A 102 8.50 -25.71 -6.43
N VAL A 103 8.49 -25.45 -5.11
CA VAL A 103 8.53 -26.51 -4.09
C VAL A 103 7.28 -27.38 -4.13
N LEU A 104 6.09 -26.77 -4.19
CA LEU A 104 4.81 -27.49 -4.24
C LEU A 104 4.66 -28.33 -5.51
N ASN A 105 5.22 -27.86 -6.63
CA ASN A 105 5.19 -28.58 -7.90
C ASN A 105 6.26 -29.67 -8.02
N ASN A 106 7.26 -29.70 -7.13
CA ASN A 106 8.33 -30.69 -7.14
C ASN A 106 7.99 -31.92 -6.29
N ILE A 107 6.84 -32.52 -6.57
CA ILE A 107 6.35 -33.75 -5.92
C ILE A 107 6.21 -34.87 -6.96
N PRO A 108 6.25 -36.15 -6.54
CA PRO A 108 6.00 -37.28 -7.44
C PRO A 108 4.70 -37.11 -8.24
N GLY A 109 4.74 -37.37 -9.55
CA GLY A 109 3.64 -37.04 -10.47
C GLY A 109 2.33 -37.82 -10.27
N ASN A 110 2.32 -38.85 -9.43
CA ASN A 110 1.11 -39.57 -9.02
C ASN A 110 0.46 -38.98 -7.76
N ILE A 111 1.02 -37.93 -7.18
CA ILE A 111 0.46 -37.19 -6.05
C ILE A 111 -0.22 -35.93 -6.57
N VAL A 112 -1.45 -35.70 -6.13
CA VAL A 112 -2.22 -34.49 -6.44
C VAL A 112 -2.48 -33.74 -5.14
N ILE A 113 -2.04 -32.47 -5.10
CA ILE A 113 -2.29 -31.56 -3.98
C ILE A 113 -3.27 -30.49 -4.48
N SER A 114 -4.37 -30.31 -3.76
CA SER A 114 -5.36 -29.25 -4.06
C SER A 114 -4.86 -27.88 -3.63
N ASP A 115 -5.44 -26.81 -4.16
CA ASP A 115 -5.17 -25.46 -3.67
C ASP A 115 -5.54 -25.28 -2.19
N ILE A 116 -4.78 -24.42 -1.51
CA ILE A 116 -5.05 -24.04 -0.11
C ILE A 116 -6.01 -22.85 -0.05
N ALA A 117 -7.00 -22.93 0.83
CA ALA A 117 -7.89 -21.82 1.16
C ALA A 117 -8.31 -21.88 2.63
N SER A 118 -8.64 -20.71 3.20
CA SER A 118 -9.30 -20.66 4.51
C SER A 118 -10.75 -21.15 4.35
N SER A 119 -11.25 -21.90 5.33
CA SER A 119 -12.67 -22.26 5.40
C SER A 119 -13.57 -21.06 5.72
N SER A 120 -13.00 -19.97 6.24
CA SER A 120 -13.71 -18.74 6.57
C SER A 120 -12.81 -17.52 6.32
N PRO A 121 -12.59 -17.13 5.05
CA PRO A 121 -11.81 -15.94 4.73
C PRO A 121 -12.60 -14.67 5.07
N VAL A 122 -11.89 -13.61 5.44
CA VAL A 122 -12.49 -12.30 5.75
C VAL A 122 -12.69 -11.51 4.46
N ASN A 123 -13.94 -11.18 4.15
CA ASN A 123 -14.30 -10.32 3.01
C ASN A 123 -14.28 -8.85 3.41
N ILE A 124 -13.52 -8.04 2.68
CA ILE A 124 -13.28 -6.64 3.00
C ILE A 124 -13.53 -5.79 1.75
N GLY A 125 -14.45 -4.84 1.85
CA GLY A 125 -14.61 -3.77 0.88
C GLY A 125 -13.48 -2.74 1.02
N VAL A 126 -12.86 -2.38 -0.10
CA VAL A 126 -11.69 -1.51 -0.13
C VAL A 126 -11.95 -0.28 -1.00
N PHE A 127 -11.67 0.88 -0.44
CA PHE A 127 -11.65 2.14 -1.16
C PHE A 127 -10.32 2.86 -0.94
N SER A 128 -9.70 3.33 -2.01
CA SER A 128 -8.58 4.26 -1.94
C SER A 128 -8.82 5.46 -2.85
N SER A 129 -8.42 6.63 -2.39
CA SER A 129 -8.40 7.87 -3.19
C SER A 129 -7.10 8.04 -3.98
N SER A 130 -6.21 7.04 -4.00
CA SER A 130 -4.93 7.11 -4.72
C SER A 130 -4.54 5.76 -5.31
N PRO A 131 -3.89 5.72 -6.49
CA PRO A 131 -3.34 4.49 -7.05
C PRO A 131 -2.35 3.78 -6.10
N LEU A 132 -1.47 4.54 -5.43
CA LEU A 132 -0.51 3.95 -4.48
C LEU A 132 -1.20 3.32 -3.26
N GLY A 133 -2.35 3.83 -2.83
CA GLY A 133 -3.14 3.21 -1.78
C GLY A 133 -3.71 1.85 -2.21
N TYR A 134 -4.17 1.71 -3.45
CA TYR A 134 -4.54 0.39 -4.00
C TYR A 134 -3.33 -0.54 -4.14
N ARG A 135 -2.15 -0.02 -4.52
CA ARG A 135 -0.92 -0.83 -4.56
C ARG A 135 -0.50 -1.36 -3.19
N CYS A 136 -0.75 -0.64 -2.11
CA CYS A 136 -0.57 -1.18 -0.76
C CYS A 136 -1.48 -2.40 -0.51
N VAL A 137 -2.72 -2.37 -1.02
CA VAL A 137 -3.67 -3.49 -0.91
C VAL A 137 -3.17 -4.71 -1.69
N TRP A 138 -2.68 -4.51 -2.92
CA TRP A 138 -2.10 -5.59 -3.73
C TRP A 138 -0.90 -6.25 -3.04
N LEU A 139 -0.03 -5.45 -2.41
CA LEU A 139 1.07 -5.98 -1.62
C LEU A 139 0.59 -6.88 -0.47
N LEU A 140 -0.46 -6.48 0.24
CA LEU A 140 -1.01 -7.27 1.34
C LEU A 140 -1.66 -8.56 0.86
N VAL A 141 -2.38 -8.52 -0.26
CA VAL A 141 -2.96 -9.74 -0.88
C VAL A 141 -1.85 -10.70 -1.30
N GLY A 142 -0.78 -10.20 -1.92
CA GLY A 142 0.39 -11.03 -2.25
C GLY A 142 1.07 -11.63 -1.00
N TYR A 143 1.12 -10.88 0.10
CA TYR A 143 1.61 -11.41 1.38
C TYR A 143 0.68 -12.50 1.95
N ASP A 144 -0.63 -12.31 1.86
CA ASP A 144 -1.61 -13.31 2.30
C ASP A 144 -1.42 -14.63 1.54
N GLU A 145 -1.26 -14.55 0.21
CA GLU A 145 -0.93 -15.68 -0.65
C GLU A 145 0.39 -16.35 -0.25
N LEU A 146 1.45 -15.56 -0.03
CA LEU A 146 2.74 -16.07 0.43
C LEU A 146 2.61 -16.91 1.70
N VAL A 147 1.88 -16.39 2.68
CA VAL A 147 1.66 -17.07 3.96
C VAL A 147 0.88 -18.36 3.75
N MET A 148 -0.18 -18.35 2.92
CA MET A 148 -0.92 -19.56 2.58
C MET A 148 0.00 -20.63 1.97
N LYS A 149 0.76 -20.30 0.93
CA LYS A 149 1.66 -21.28 0.28
C LYS A 149 2.77 -21.78 1.21
N ALA A 150 3.27 -20.93 2.10
CA ALA A 150 4.26 -21.35 3.10
C ALA A 150 3.68 -22.37 4.09
N PHE A 151 2.44 -22.16 4.56
CA PHE A 151 1.76 -23.16 5.38
C PHE A 151 1.43 -24.43 4.60
N HIS A 152 1.06 -24.30 3.33
CA HIS A 152 0.75 -25.42 2.46
C HIS A 152 1.96 -26.35 2.27
N ALA A 153 3.10 -25.78 1.87
CA ALA A 153 4.35 -26.51 1.72
C ALA A 153 4.81 -27.13 3.04
N PHE A 154 4.65 -26.42 4.17
CA PHE A 154 5.00 -26.94 5.49
C PHE A 154 4.08 -28.10 5.91
N HIS A 155 2.77 -28.00 5.68
CA HIS A 155 1.80 -29.02 6.05
C HIS A 155 2.11 -30.38 5.41
N TYR A 156 2.52 -30.37 4.15
CA TYR A 156 2.94 -31.57 3.42
C TYR A 156 4.41 -31.95 3.63
N GLY A 157 5.12 -31.29 4.55
CA GLY A 157 6.51 -31.63 4.89
C GLY A 157 7.54 -31.27 3.82
N LEU A 158 7.20 -30.40 2.86
CA LEU A 158 8.09 -30.00 1.77
C LEU A 158 9.11 -28.94 2.20
N ILE A 159 8.83 -28.22 3.29
CA ILE A 159 9.75 -27.29 3.94
C ILE A 159 9.76 -27.52 5.45
N SER A 160 10.86 -27.14 6.09
CA SER A 160 10.98 -27.13 7.55
C SER A 160 10.16 -26.01 8.18
N ARG A 161 9.88 -26.16 9.48
CA ARG A 161 9.30 -25.10 10.31
C ARG A 161 10.12 -23.81 10.26
N ALA A 162 11.45 -23.92 10.36
CA ALA A 162 12.35 -22.77 10.34
C ALA A 162 12.29 -22.00 9.01
N GLN A 163 12.24 -22.71 7.88
CA GLN A 163 12.06 -22.08 6.57
C GLN A 163 10.72 -21.35 6.48
N ARG A 164 9.62 -21.99 6.91
CA ARG A 164 8.30 -21.35 6.96
C ARG A 164 8.34 -20.07 7.79
N ASP A 165 8.81 -20.15 9.03
CA ASP A 165 8.81 -19.01 9.95
C ASP A 165 9.66 -17.85 9.39
N ASN A 166 10.81 -18.15 8.79
CA ASN A 166 11.63 -17.15 8.11
C ASN A 166 10.91 -16.49 6.91
N ILE A 167 10.16 -17.25 6.11
CA ILE A 167 9.37 -16.71 4.99
C ILE A 167 8.29 -15.75 5.51
N LEU A 168 7.54 -16.18 6.53
CA LEU A 168 6.50 -15.38 7.19
C LEU A 168 7.07 -14.06 7.73
N ASP A 169 8.18 -14.13 8.46
CA ASP A 169 8.82 -12.96 9.06
C ASP A 169 9.37 -11.99 8.02
N THR A 170 10.03 -12.52 7.00
CA THR A 170 10.62 -11.74 5.91
C THR A 170 9.54 -11.05 5.07
N GLY A 171 8.49 -11.77 4.67
CA GLY A 171 7.37 -11.21 3.93
C GLY A 171 6.62 -10.16 4.75
N GLY A 172 6.35 -10.44 6.03
CA GLY A 172 5.69 -9.49 6.92
C GLY A 172 6.54 -8.24 7.16
N HIS A 173 7.87 -8.38 7.21
CA HIS A 173 8.79 -7.25 7.30
C HIS A 173 8.75 -6.37 6.05
N ALA A 174 8.69 -6.96 4.86
CA ALA A 174 8.56 -6.21 3.61
C ALA A 174 7.30 -5.32 3.59
N VAL A 175 6.16 -5.85 4.02
CA VAL A 175 4.91 -5.06 4.16
C VAL A 175 5.08 -3.94 5.20
N ARG A 176 5.64 -4.26 6.37
CA ARG A 176 5.86 -3.27 7.45
C ARG A 176 6.83 -2.15 7.06
N LYS A 177 7.80 -2.42 6.19
CA LYS A 177 8.71 -1.39 5.65
C LYS A 177 7.94 -0.34 4.83
N VAL A 178 7.00 -0.77 3.98
CA VAL A 178 6.11 0.12 3.23
C VAL A 178 5.23 0.94 4.18
N TYR A 179 4.71 0.32 5.24
CA TYR A 179 3.91 1.02 6.25
C TYR A 179 4.71 2.12 6.94
N GLY A 180 5.99 1.86 7.26
CA GLY A 180 6.89 2.84 7.86
C GLY A 180 7.08 4.07 6.96
N VAL A 181 7.22 3.88 5.65
CA VAL A 181 7.30 4.99 4.69
C VAL A 181 6.03 5.83 4.76
N ALA A 182 4.85 5.23 4.60
CA ALA A 182 3.58 5.97 4.64
C ALA A 182 3.30 6.63 6.00
N GLN A 183 3.67 5.97 7.10
CA GLN A 183 3.49 6.47 8.47
C GLN A 183 4.30 7.73 8.75
N SER A 184 5.46 7.88 8.11
CA SER A 184 6.34 9.04 8.29
C SER A 184 5.73 10.36 7.78
N TYR A 185 4.70 10.28 6.91
CA TYR A 185 4.15 11.46 6.26
C TYR A 185 3.23 12.30 7.15
N LYS A 186 3.44 13.61 7.06
CA LYS A 186 2.54 14.64 7.57
C LYS A 186 2.43 15.74 6.51
N THR A 187 1.24 16.31 6.35
CA THR A 187 1.02 17.43 5.44
C THR A 187 1.91 18.61 5.83
N VAL A 188 2.69 19.09 4.87
CA VAL A 188 3.49 20.32 5.01
C VAL A 188 2.78 21.45 4.29
N HIS A 189 2.47 22.55 4.98
CA HIS A 189 1.70 23.66 4.40
C HIS A 189 2.60 24.67 3.67
N ALA A 190 3.30 24.21 2.63
CA ALA A 190 4.10 25.05 1.75
C ALA A 190 4.17 24.44 0.34
N THR A 191 4.21 25.32 -0.66
CA THR A 191 4.32 24.97 -2.09
C THR A 191 5.78 25.06 -2.59
N ARG A 192 6.05 24.63 -3.83
CA ARG A 192 7.37 24.90 -4.44
C ARG A 192 7.64 26.39 -4.56
N GLN A 193 6.62 27.17 -4.94
CA GLN A 193 6.73 28.63 -5.08
C GLN A 193 7.05 29.34 -3.75
N ASP A 194 6.49 28.86 -2.64
CA ASP A 194 6.80 29.39 -1.30
C ASP A 194 8.30 29.26 -0.97
N ILE A 195 8.91 28.14 -1.36
CA ILE A 195 10.32 27.86 -1.15
C ILE A 195 11.16 28.75 -2.07
N LEU A 196 10.83 28.80 -3.37
CA LEU A 196 11.57 29.59 -4.36
C LEU A 196 11.51 31.10 -4.06
N SER A 197 10.38 31.60 -3.57
CA SER A 197 10.20 33.02 -3.22
C SER A 197 10.70 33.37 -1.82
N GLY A 198 11.20 32.38 -1.06
CA GLY A 198 11.69 32.60 0.31
C GLY A 198 10.60 33.09 1.29
N THR A 199 9.33 32.73 1.06
CA THR A 199 8.23 33.15 1.93
C THR A 199 8.44 32.63 3.35
N GLU A 200 7.81 33.28 4.34
CA GLU A 200 7.87 32.79 5.72
C GLU A 200 7.41 31.33 5.83
N LYS A 201 6.34 30.97 5.09
CA LYS A 201 5.85 29.58 5.01
C LYS A 201 6.91 28.63 4.48
N GLY A 202 7.58 28.99 3.38
CA GLY A 202 8.66 28.20 2.79
C GLY A 202 9.84 28.01 3.74
N ARG A 203 10.31 29.11 4.35
CA ARG A 203 11.45 29.10 5.30
C ARG A 203 11.17 28.25 6.53
N VAL A 204 9.98 28.39 7.14
CA VAL A 204 9.57 27.58 8.30
C VAL A 204 9.44 26.10 7.93
N ALA A 205 8.87 25.79 6.78
CA ALA A 205 8.71 24.41 6.31
C ALA A 205 10.07 23.73 6.07
N VAL A 206 10.99 24.41 5.39
CA VAL A 206 12.36 23.90 5.15
C VAL A 206 13.12 23.69 6.46
N SER A 207 13.03 24.63 7.40
CA SER A 207 13.68 24.50 8.73
C SER A 207 13.18 23.27 9.50
N ARG A 208 11.88 22.96 9.39
CA ARG A 208 11.25 21.86 10.15
C ARG A 208 11.35 20.49 9.48
N PHE A 209 11.26 20.44 8.15
CA PHE A 209 11.12 19.20 7.39
C PHE A 209 12.33 18.91 6.47
N GLY A 210 13.31 19.80 6.45
CA GLY A 210 14.46 19.73 5.55
C GLY A 210 14.12 20.25 4.14
N GLN A 211 15.17 20.61 3.41
CA GLN A 211 15.06 21.03 2.02
C GLN A 211 14.61 19.86 1.14
N PRO A 212 13.58 20.03 0.29
CA PRO A 212 13.21 19.00 -0.68
C PRO A 212 14.32 18.73 -1.70
N ASP A 213 14.35 17.50 -2.22
CA ASP A 213 15.26 17.08 -3.29
C ASP A 213 15.15 18.03 -4.51
N PRO A 214 16.26 18.53 -5.08
CA PRO A 214 16.24 19.42 -6.24
C PRO A 214 15.50 18.86 -7.47
N ASP A 215 15.55 17.54 -7.69
CA ASP A 215 14.84 16.91 -8.79
C ASP A 215 13.33 16.83 -8.52
N ILE A 216 12.92 16.80 -7.25
CA ILE A 216 11.50 16.94 -6.86
C ILE A 216 11.05 18.39 -7.00
N MET A 217 11.89 19.34 -6.60
CA MET A 217 11.63 20.77 -6.75
C MET A 217 11.45 21.16 -8.22
N SER A 218 12.30 20.65 -9.12
CA SER A 218 12.19 20.88 -10.57
C SER A 218 11.12 20.03 -11.26
N GLY A 219 10.53 19.05 -10.55
CA GLY A 219 9.53 18.14 -11.12
C GLY A 219 10.09 17.01 -11.98
N LYS A 220 11.42 16.91 -12.13
CA LYS A 220 12.10 15.82 -12.86
C LYS A 220 11.91 14.45 -12.22
N LYS A 221 11.87 14.41 -10.89
CA LYS A 221 11.64 13.19 -10.11
C LYS A 221 10.27 13.29 -9.47
N ARG A 222 9.35 12.41 -9.84
CA ARG A 222 7.99 12.31 -9.29
C ARG A 222 7.51 10.87 -9.39
N SER A 223 6.53 10.50 -8.57
CA SER A 223 5.91 9.19 -8.73
C SER A 223 5.21 9.13 -10.07
N VAL A 224 5.22 7.98 -10.74
CA VAL A 224 4.42 7.79 -11.97
C VAL A 224 2.92 7.88 -11.69
N PHE A 225 2.54 7.79 -10.41
CA PHE A 225 1.17 7.95 -9.92
C PHE A 225 0.91 9.33 -9.32
N SER A 226 1.90 10.24 -9.36
CA SER A 226 1.68 11.62 -8.93
C SER A 226 0.72 12.34 -9.89
N PRO A 227 -0.15 13.21 -9.38
CA PRO A 227 -0.99 14.09 -10.20
C PRO A 227 -0.14 15.05 -11.05
N PRO A 228 -0.65 15.62 -12.15
CA PRO A 228 0.10 16.63 -12.91
C PRO A 228 0.52 17.83 -12.04
N LEU A 229 1.71 18.39 -12.31
CA LEU A 229 2.11 19.66 -11.71
C LEU A 229 1.24 20.80 -12.27
N LYS A 230 1.01 21.81 -11.44
CA LYS A 230 0.33 23.06 -11.83
C LYS A 230 1.32 24.16 -12.09
#